data_AF-A0A1F3KW56-F1
#
_entry.id   AF-A0A1F3KW56-F1
#
_cell.length_a   1.000
_cell.length_b   1.000
_cell.length_c   1.000
_cell.angle_alpha   90.00
_cell.angle_beta   90.00
_cell.angle_gamma   90.00
#
_symmetry.space_group_name_H-M   'P 1'
#
loop_
_entity.id
_entity.type
_entity.pdbx_description
1 polymer ?
#
loop_
_entity_poly.entity_id
_entity_poly.type
_entity_poly.pdbx_seq_one_letter_code
_entity_poly.pdbx_strand_id
1 'polypeptide(L)'
;MLKNKLSLFVITLFAAIISCDRPDCKNKNLILANYSPESREYKTELISLLKSPEAANYTFWFKQYVESGDEELLYFNIQGRDLCAVLVLNVEDWSKLKELRHKKGITFRGAEFKNLTFDIQEDTANIKFIFKDFSSIID
;
A
#
# COMPACT_ATOMS: atom_id res chain seq x y z
N MET A 1 -20.29 -61.88 7.02
CA MET A 1 -19.16 -62.07 6.09
C MET A 1 -19.04 -60.83 5.21
N LEU A 2 -17.83 -60.26 5.13
CA LEU A 2 -17.29 -59.46 4.02
C LEU A 2 -17.98 -58.12 3.64
N LYS A 3 -17.44 -56.97 4.10
CA LYS A 3 -16.40 -56.16 3.39
C LYS A 3 -16.31 -54.72 3.92
N ASN A 4 -15.11 -54.36 4.38
CA ASN A 4 -14.58 -53.00 4.47
C ASN A 4 -14.93 -52.15 3.25
N LYS A 5 -15.32 -50.88 3.48
CA LYS A 5 -14.81 -49.71 2.74
C LYS A 5 -14.76 -48.49 3.67
N LEU A 6 -13.76 -48.49 4.56
CA LEU A 6 -13.07 -47.27 4.93
C LEU A 6 -12.41 -46.73 3.66
N SER A 7 -12.91 -45.65 3.04
CA SER A 7 -12.08 -44.78 2.21
C SER A 7 -12.84 -43.55 1.68
N LEU A 8 -12.23 -42.39 1.92
CA LEU A 8 -12.16 -41.22 1.04
C LEU A 8 -13.47 -40.59 0.53
N PHE A 9 -13.84 -39.44 1.10
CA PHE A 9 -13.82 -38.16 0.37
C PHE A 9 -14.09 -36.99 1.36
N VAL A 10 -13.14 -36.75 2.27
CA VAL A 10 -13.03 -35.49 3.05
C VAL A 10 -12.01 -34.55 2.38
N ILE A 11 -11.77 -34.72 1.08
CA ILE A 11 -10.67 -34.05 0.39
C ILE A 11 -11.22 -33.00 -0.57
N THR A 12 -10.87 -31.75 -0.22
CA THR A 12 -10.66 -30.57 -1.05
C THR A 12 -11.85 -29.97 -1.78
N LEU A 13 -12.35 -28.87 -1.21
CA LEU A 13 -12.15 -27.58 -1.86
C LEU A 13 -12.03 -26.46 -0.82
N PHE A 14 -10.98 -26.53 0.01
CA PHE A 14 -10.33 -25.29 0.45
C PHE A 14 -9.73 -24.69 -0.83
N ALA A 15 -10.57 -24.00 -1.62
CA ALA A 15 -10.07 -23.02 -2.55
C ALA A 15 -9.37 -21.99 -1.66
N ALA A 16 -8.05 -22.14 -1.57
CA ALA A 16 -7.21 -21.09 -1.04
C ALA A 16 -7.58 -19.85 -1.87
N ILE A 17 -8.33 -18.96 -1.26
CA ILE A 17 -8.35 -17.55 -1.59
C ILE A 17 -6.90 -17.09 -1.37
N ILE A 18 -6.05 -17.37 -2.35
CA ILE A 18 -4.84 -16.62 -2.59
C ILE A 18 -5.36 -15.23 -2.93
N SER A 19 -5.61 -14.44 -1.88
CA SER A 19 -5.73 -13.01 -1.99
C SER A 19 -4.45 -12.57 -2.68
N CYS A 20 -4.57 -11.94 -3.85
CA CYS A 20 -3.48 -11.20 -4.47
C CYS A 20 -3.18 -10.02 -3.54
N ASP A 21 -2.47 -10.28 -2.45
CA ASP A 21 -1.85 -9.25 -1.64
C ASP A 21 -0.36 -9.22 -2.00
N ARG A 22 0.28 -8.12 -1.63
CA ARG A 22 1.70 -7.89 -1.86
C ARG A 22 2.55 -8.98 -1.19
N PRO A 23 3.77 -9.23 -1.68
CA PRO A 23 4.74 -10.09 -1.01
C PRO A 23 4.99 -9.67 0.45
N ASP A 24 5.33 -10.62 1.32
CA ASP A 24 5.76 -10.28 2.69
C ASP A 24 6.98 -9.37 2.64
N CYS A 25 6.97 -8.30 3.45
CA CYS A 25 8.09 -7.38 3.58
C CYS A 25 8.36 -7.08 5.04
N LYS A 26 9.64 -6.88 5.37
CA LYS A 26 10.06 -6.53 6.72
C LYS A 26 10.87 -5.25 6.70
N ASN A 27 10.42 -4.30 7.50
CA ASN A 27 11.13 -3.05 7.70
C ASN A 27 12.31 -3.25 8.66
N LYS A 28 13.50 -2.82 8.25
CA LYS A 28 14.71 -2.81 9.10
C LYS A 28 15.09 -1.40 9.57
N ASN A 29 14.44 -0.38 9.03
CA ASN A 29 14.70 1.02 9.37
C ASN A 29 14.02 1.37 10.70
N LEU A 30 14.82 1.71 11.70
CA LEU A 30 14.34 1.99 13.06
C LEU A 30 13.44 3.22 13.14
N ILE A 31 13.64 4.23 12.30
CA ILE A 31 12.77 5.42 12.28
C ILE A 31 11.41 5.02 11.73
N LEU A 32 11.39 4.36 10.58
CA LEU A 32 10.13 3.90 9.98
C LEU A 32 9.41 2.83 10.84
N ALA A 33 10.12 2.14 11.73
CA ALA A 33 9.54 1.15 12.65
C ALA A 33 8.94 1.78 13.92
N ASN A 34 9.47 2.91 14.38
CA ASN A 34 9.12 3.51 15.68
C ASN A 34 8.21 4.74 15.57
N TYR A 35 8.09 5.34 14.39
CA TYR A 35 7.27 6.54 14.18
C TYR A 35 6.04 6.24 13.33
N SER A 36 4.96 7.00 13.54
CA SER A 36 3.74 6.91 12.72
C SER A 36 4.03 7.41 11.29
N PRO A 37 3.41 6.81 10.25
CA PRO A 37 3.51 7.30 8.87
C PRO A 37 3.13 8.77 8.66
N GLU A 38 2.35 9.33 9.58
CA GLU A 38 1.93 10.74 9.55
C GLU A 38 2.93 11.69 10.20
N SER A 39 3.88 11.18 11.00
CA SER A 39 4.86 11.98 11.74
C SER A 39 5.92 12.60 10.82
N ARG A 40 6.47 13.75 11.23
CA ARG A 40 7.50 14.44 10.45
C ARG A 40 8.80 13.63 10.36
N GLU A 41 9.19 12.95 11.44
CA GLU A 41 10.39 12.09 11.50
C GLU A 41 10.28 10.96 10.49
N TYR A 42 9.13 10.28 10.48
CA TYR A 42 8.87 9.21 9.53
C TYR A 42 8.92 9.73 8.09
N LYS A 43 8.23 10.84 7.79
CA LYS A 43 8.17 11.39 6.44
C LYS A 43 9.52 11.89 5.94
N THR A 44 10.31 12.51 6.82
CA THR A 44 11.68 12.94 6.52
C THR A 44 12.54 11.75 6.13
N GLU A 45 12.49 10.66 6.91
CA GLU A 45 13.25 9.46 6.59
C GLU A 45 12.74 8.77 5.32
N LEU A 46 11.42 8.73 5.10
CA LEU A 46 10.87 8.16 3.88
C LEU A 46 11.36 8.94 2.65
N ILE A 47 11.43 10.28 2.71
CA ILE A 47 11.97 11.11 1.63
C ILE A 47 13.45 10.78 1.36
N SER A 48 14.25 10.57 2.40
CA SER A 48 15.68 10.23 2.23
C SER A 48 15.84 8.92 1.46
N LEU A 49 15.01 7.92 1.75
CA LEU A 49 15.00 6.61 1.11
C LEU A 49 14.40 6.63 -0.31
N LEU A 50 13.44 7.52 -0.56
CA LEU A 50 12.84 7.72 -1.89
C LEU A 50 13.74 8.50 -2.86
N LYS A 51 14.77 9.18 -2.37
CA LYS A 51 15.78 9.85 -3.21
C LYS A 51 16.91 8.91 -3.65
N SER A 52 16.94 7.67 -3.17
CA SER A 52 17.99 6.73 -3.51
C SER A 52 17.86 6.22 -4.96
N PRO A 53 18.95 5.79 -5.62
CA PRO A 53 18.89 5.23 -6.98
C PRO A 53 17.95 4.02 -7.11
N GLU A 54 17.70 3.32 -6.02
CA GLU A 54 16.82 2.16 -5.95
C GLU A 54 15.33 2.53 -6.03
N ALA A 55 14.97 3.80 -5.85
CA ALA A 55 13.58 4.25 -5.77
C ALA A 55 12.75 3.92 -7.01
N ALA A 56 13.40 3.82 -8.18
CA ALA A 56 12.76 3.39 -9.42
C ALA A 56 12.22 1.95 -9.38
N ASN A 57 12.67 1.12 -8.42
CA ASN A 57 12.25 -0.28 -8.27
C ASN A 57 11.20 -0.48 -7.17
N TYR A 58 10.72 0.61 -6.56
CA TYR A 58 9.70 0.49 -5.52
C TYR A 58 8.32 0.23 -6.13
N THR A 59 7.60 -0.67 -5.48
CA THR A 59 6.23 -1.03 -5.82
C THR A 59 5.28 -0.42 -4.81
N PHE A 60 4.12 0.03 -5.28
CA PHE A 60 3.14 0.77 -4.49
C PHE A 60 1.84 -0.02 -4.45
N TRP A 61 1.49 -0.53 -3.28
CA TRP A 61 0.32 -1.38 -3.09
C TRP A 61 -0.71 -0.64 -2.27
N PHE A 62 -1.90 -0.44 -2.82
CA PHE A 62 -2.94 0.29 -2.12
C PHE A 62 -3.34 -0.47 -0.84
N LYS A 63 -3.25 0.23 0.30
CA LYS A 63 -3.52 -0.33 1.62
C LYS A 63 -4.93 -0.01 2.06
N GLN A 64 -5.26 1.28 2.11
CA GLN A 64 -6.54 1.75 2.62
C GLN A 64 -6.79 3.21 2.25
N TYR A 65 -8.06 3.58 2.34
CA TYR A 65 -8.55 4.94 2.28
C TYR A 65 -9.00 5.34 3.70
N VAL A 66 -8.63 6.54 4.13
CA VAL A 66 -8.97 7.07 5.47
C VAL A 66 -9.58 8.46 5.31
N GLU A 67 -10.75 8.66 5.93
CA GLU A 67 -11.36 9.98 6.15
C GLU A 67 -11.01 10.41 7.58
N SER A 68 -10.36 11.57 7.73
CA SER A 68 -10.03 12.15 9.04
C SER A 68 -10.34 13.64 9.02
N GLY A 69 -11.45 14.03 9.65
CA GLY A 69 -11.98 15.39 9.56
C GLY A 69 -12.33 15.74 8.11
N ASP A 70 -11.75 16.82 7.60
CA ASP A 70 -11.92 17.27 6.22
C ASP A 70 -10.86 16.71 5.26
N GLU A 71 -9.93 15.89 5.75
CA GLU A 71 -8.88 15.29 4.93
C GLU A 71 -9.26 13.85 4.51
N GLU A 72 -9.08 13.57 3.22
CA GLU A 72 -9.17 12.23 2.64
C GLU A 72 -7.77 11.76 2.23
N LEU A 73 -7.31 10.68 2.86
CA LEU A 73 -5.94 10.19 2.75
C LEU A 73 -5.89 8.80 2.12
N LEU A 74 -4.92 8.59 1.24
CA LEU A 74 -4.64 7.28 0.66
C LEU A 74 -3.36 6.70 1.24
N TYR A 75 -3.48 5.50 1.78
CA TYR A 75 -2.36 4.78 2.33
C TYR A 75 -1.89 3.74 1.32
N PHE A 76 -0.59 3.74 1.04
CA PHE A 76 0.07 2.76 0.19
C PHE A 76 1.17 2.05 0.97
N ASN A 77 1.33 0.75 0.79
CA ASN A 77 2.56 0.08 1.16
C ASN A 77 3.58 0.31 0.05
N ILE A 78 4.77 0.78 0.41
CA ILE A 78 5.93 0.84 -0.48
C ILE A 78 6.81 -0.37 -0.19
N GLN A 79 7.14 -1.12 -1.24
CA GLN A 79 8.02 -2.27 -1.13
C GLN A 79 9.16 -2.22 -2.15
N GLY A 80 10.37 -2.49 -1.69
CA GLY A 80 11.58 -2.64 -2.48
C GLY A 80 12.58 -3.54 -1.76
N ARG A 81 13.78 -3.67 -2.33
CA ARG A 81 14.84 -4.54 -1.79
C ARG A 81 15.10 -4.29 -0.30
N ASP A 82 15.16 -3.02 0.10
CA ASP A 82 15.50 -2.60 1.46
C ASP A 82 14.45 -1.67 2.09
N LEU A 83 13.32 -1.47 1.41
CA LEU A 83 12.23 -0.60 1.88
C LEU A 83 10.95 -1.40 2.07
N CYS A 84 10.38 -1.29 3.27
CA CYS A 84 9.06 -1.79 3.61
C CYS A 84 8.40 -0.72 4.48
N ALA A 85 7.58 0.11 3.86
CA ALA A 85 7.07 1.33 4.47
C ALA A 85 5.61 1.57 4.08
N VAL A 86 4.97 2.49 4.77
CA VAL A 86 3.69 3.10 4.40
C VAL A 86 3.92 4.51 3.90
N LEU A 87 3.34 4.84 2.75
CA LEU A 87 3.19 6.19 2.20
C LEU A 87 1.77 6.66 2.44
N VAL A 88 1.63 7.90 2.93
CA VAL A 88 0.33 8.56 3.12
C VAL A 88 0.24 9.69 2.11
N LEU A 89 -0.65 9.55 1.12
CA LEU A 89 -0.90 10.54 0.09
C LEU A 89 -2.12 11.40 0.41
N ASN A 90 -1.95 12.71 0.26
CA ASN A 90 -3.02 13.67 0.10
C ASN A 90 -3.45 13.71 -1.37
N VAL A 91 -4.74 13.90 -1.62
CA VAL A 91 -5.29 13.98 -2.98
C VAL A 91 -6.03 15.30 -3.15
N GLU A 92 -5.51 16.17 -4.01
CA GLU A 92 -6.12 17.46 -4.35
C GLU A 92 -7.08 17.33 -5.54
N ASP A 93 -6.71 16.52 -6.54
CA ASP A 93 -7.57 16.19 -7.68
C ASP A 93 -7.93 14.69 -7.69
N TRP A 94 -9.22 14.43 -7.54
CA TRP A 94 -9.79 13.08 -7.55
C TRP A 94 -10.17 12.57 -8.93
N SER A 95 -9.92 13.33 -10.00
CA SER A 95 -10.39 13.02 -11.36
C SER A 95 -10.02 11.61 -11.84
N LYS A 96 -8.79 11.15 -11.57
CA LYS A 96 -8.30 9.79 -11.88
C LYS A 96 -8.61 8.74 -10.82
N LEU A 97 -9.05 9.15 -9.64
CA LEU A 97 -9.29 8.31 -8.47
C LEU A 97 -10.78 8.28 -8.08
N LYS A 98 -11.69 8.71 -8.96
CA LYS A 98 -13.13 8.84 -8.67
C LYS A 98 -13.73 7.53 -8.17
N GLU A 99 -13.43 6.42 -8.82
CA GLU A 99 -13.94 5.11 -8.41
C GLU A 99 -13.35 4.68 -7.06
N LEU A 100 -12.05 4.87 -6.86
CA LEU A 100 -11.39 4.58 -5.58
C LEU A 100 -12.04 5.37 -4.44
N ARG A 101 -12.26 6.68 -4.64
CA ARG A 101 -12.94 7.55 -3.68
C ARG A 101 -14.37 7.08 -3.42
N HIS A 102 -15.15 6.85 -4.48
CA HIS A 102 -16.55 6.43 -4.38
C HIS A 102 -16.71 5.08 -3.65
N LYS A 103 -15.77 4.16 -3.86
CA LYS A 103 -15.75 2.84 -3.18
C LYS A 103 -15.01 2.86 -1.84
N LYS A 104 -14.56 4.03 -1.37
CA LYS A 104 -13.74 4.21 -0.17
C LYS A 104 -12.56 3.22 -0.11
N GLY A 105 -11.94 2.99 -1.26
CA GLY A 105 -10.80 2.08 -1.43
C GLY A 105 -11.08 0.59 -1.19
N ILE A 106 -12.30 0.17 -0.86
CA ILE A 106 -12.58 -1.22 -0.45
C ILE A 106 -12.20 -2.22 -1.56
N THR A 107 -12.53 -1.91 -2.80
CA THR A 107 -12.30 -2.78 -3.97
C THR A 107 -10.88 -2.69 -4.52
N PHE A 108 -10.02 -1.83 -3.95
CA PHE A 108 -8.66 -1.61 -4.45
C PHE A 108 -7.60 -2.12 -3.46
N ARG A 109 -8.01 -2.67 -2.31
CA ARG A 109 -7.07 -3.14 -1.27
C ARG A 109 -6.21 -4.26 -1.82
N GLY A 110 -4.90 -4.10 -1.70
CA GLY A 110 -3.93 -5.05 -2.26
C GLY A 110 -3.63 -4.83 -3.74
N ALA A 111 -4.30 -3.89 -4.42
CA ALA A 111 -3.99 -3.60 -5.82
C ALA A 111 -2.67 -2.81 -5.95
N GLU A 112 -1.87 -3.15 -6.95
CA GLU A 112 -0.62 -2.47 -7.28
C GLU A 112 -0.89 -1.27 -8.19
N PHE A 113 -0.39 -0.10 -7.81
CA PHE A 113 -0.43 1.12 -8.62
C PHE A 113 0.89 1.30 -9.35
N LYS A 114 0.90 1.04 -10.66
CA LYS A 114 2.10 1.14 -11.49
C LYS A 114 2.46 2.59 -11.76
N ASN A 115 3.75 2.90 -11.62
CA ASN A 115 4.32 4.24 -11.82
C ASN A 115 3.55 5.31 -11.04
N LEU A 116 3.22 5.03 -9.78
CA LEU A 116 2.62 6.03 -8.88
C LEU A 116 3.59 7.20 -8.72
N THR A 117 3.11 8.41 -8.98
CA THR A 117 3.86 9.66 -8.87
C THR A 117 3.16 10.61 -7.91
N PHE A 118 3.96 11.36 -7.17
CA PHE A 118 3.50 12.33 -6.19
C PHE A 118 4.52 13.46 -6.06
N ASP A 119 4.03 14.64 -5.69
CA ASP A 119 4.87 15.77 -5.32
C ASP A 119 5.13 15.74 -3.81
N ILE A 120 6.27 16.29 -3.38
CA ILE A 120 6.60 16.50 -1.97
C ILE A 120 6.43 17.99 -1.68
N GLN A 121 5.51 18.32 -0.79
CA GLN A 121 5.38 19.67 -0.24
C GLN A 121 5.86 19.67 1.20
N GLU A 122 6.87 20.50 1.48
CA GLU A 122 7.45 20.63 2.81
C GLU A 122 7.38 22.09 3.27
N ASP A 123 6.85 22.28 4.48
CA ASP A 123 6.96 23.53 5.21
C ASP A 123 7.63 23.31 6.58
N THR A 124 7.74 24.36 7.38
CA THR A 124 8.40 24.32 8.69
C THR A 124 7.70 23.41 9.70
N ALA A 125 6.40 23.13 9.53
CA ALA A 125 5.58 22.36 10.46
C ALA A 125 5.30 20.94 9.94
N ASN A 126 5.15 20.74 8.63
CA ASN A 126 4.62 19.51 8.07
C ASN A 126 5.26 19.14 6.72
N ILE A 127 5.11 17.86 6.39
CA ILE A 127 5.47 17.28 5.09
C ILE A 127 4.21 16.60 4.54
N LYS A 128 3.86 16.90 3.29
CA LYS A 128 2.75 16.27 2.57
C LYS A 128 3.25 15.65 1.27
N PHE A 129 2.75 14.44 0.98
CA PHE A 129 2.94 13.79 -0.31
C PHE A 129 1.65 13.96 -1.10
N ILE A 130 1.69 14.70 -2.20
CA ILE A 130 0.50 15.04 -2.98
C ILE A 130 0.42 14.11 -4.18
N PHE A 131 -0.63 13.31 -4.27
CA PHE A 131 -0.89 12.45 -5.43
C PHE A 131 -0.87 13.25 -6.73
N LYS A 132 -0.21 12.72 -7.76
CA LYS A 132 -0.18 13.31 -9.10
C LYS A 132 -0.77 12.38 -10.14
N ASP A 133 -0.21 11.19 -10.28
CA ASP A 133 -0.63 10.26 -11.32
C ASP A 133 -0.22 8.81 -11.04
N PHE A 134 -0.78 7.89 -11.81
CA PHE A 134 -0.33 6.51 -11.98
C PHE A 134 -0.61 6.05 -13.42
N SER A 135 0.09 5.02 -13.90
CA SER A 135 -0.10 4.48 -15.26
C SER A 135 -1.23 3.46 -15.34
N SER A 136 -1.29 2.52 -14.39
CA SER A 136 -2.29 1.47 -14.35
C SER A 136 -2.44 0.88 -12.95
N ILE A 137 -3.52 0.13 -12.73
CA ILE A 137 -3.77 -0.65 -11.52
C ILE A 137 -3.74 -2.13 -11.89
N ILE A 138 -3.06 -2.94 -11.09
CA ILE A 138 -3.05 -4.41 -11.20
C ILE A 138 -3.67 -5.01 -9.94
N ASP A 139 -4.68 -5.85 -10.11
CA ASP A 139 -5.45 -6.53 -9.05
C ASP A 139 -5.47 -8.04 -9.33
#